data_AF-A0A161W7K2-F1
#
_entry.id   AF-A0A161W7K2-F1
#
_cell.length_a   1.000
_cell.length_b   1.000
_cell.length_c   1.000
_cell.angle_alpha   90.00
_cell.angle_beta   90.00
_cell.angle_gamma   90.00
#
_symmetry.space_group_name_H-M   'P 1'
#
loop_
_entity.id
_entity.type
_entity.pdbx_description
1 polymer ?
#
loop_
_entity_poly.entity_id
_entity_poly.type
_entity_poly.pdbx_seq_one_letter_code
_entity_poly.pdbx_strand_id
1 'polypeptide(L)'
;LTLFLLAQHPTFTGRTHSLVPLPLHSFPTLPSVLHCVKLGHSFATLYIQRTKQDSLHSLYSVFQPSFKMSSVKSTLALVGAFAAGALAHGKVDGYVFDGTYSQGYSLDYYYLKQNGGTPPTIAAWSAENLDNGFVDGTGYATADINCHKNAAPGGTAAKVAAGGKVDFQWSAWPESHFGPVLTYAAKVDGDFASIDKTTLKWVKIDEAGIDADTQEWAATKLIKNNNTWTSTIPSDLAAGNWVLRHEIIAMHGAGSLNGAQNYPQCVNVEITGSGTANPEGTLGTELYKATDAGIQFNPYTTITDYKIPGPALYGSGSGSGSGSTPITNGTAPATPSAPTTTLPAATPAVSDAAGADDCAAKRTRRHARAFRL
;
A
#
# COMPACT_ATOMS: atom_id res chain seq x y z
N LEU A 1 -1.70 -46.14 65.14
CA LEU A 1 -0.83 -46.77 64.13
C LEU A 1 -0.41 -45.66 63.17
N THR A 2 0.86 -45.26 63.29
CA THR A 2 1.58 -44.06 62.78
C THR A 2 1.31 -43.76 61.29
N LEU A 3 0.80 -42.60 60.83
CA LEU A 3 1.22 -41.18 60.79
C LEU A 3 2.30 -40.81 59.71
N PHE A 4 1.91 -39.84 58.87
CA PHE A 4 2.55 -39.16 57.73
C PHE A 4 3.99 -38.63 57.90
N LEU A 5 4.77 -38.48 56.81
CA LEU A 5 5.21 -37.17 56.24
C LEU A 5 6.12 -37.29 54.98
N LEU A 6 6.08 -36.24 54.14
CA LEU A 6 6.90 -35.94 52.95
C LEU A 6 8.40 -35.71 53.24
N ALA A 7 9.26 -35.90 52.21
CA ALA A 7 10.18 -34.89 51.63
C ALA A 7 11.59 -35.40 51.21
N GLN A 8 11.97 -35.03 49.98
CA GLN A 8 13.25 -34.48 49.48
C GLN A 8 14.63 -35.19 49.63
N HIS A 9 15.31 -35.23 48.47
CA HIS A 9 16.76 -35.22 48.15
C HIS A 9 17.68 -36.38 48.58
N PRO A 10 18.76 -36.57 47.78
CA PRO A 10 20.09 -36.62 48.41
C PRO A 10 21.12 -35.70 47.73
N THR A 11 22.04 -35.21 48.55
CA THR A 11 23.19 -34.34 48.23
C THR A 11 24.52 -35.09 48.32
N PHE A 12 25.41 -34.86 47.35
CA PHE A 12 26.85 -34.54 47.41
C PHE A 12 27.87 -35.38 48.25
N THR A 13 28.94 -35.90 47.61
CA THR A 13 30.37 -35.45 47.73
C THR A 13 31.42 -36.44 47.18
N GLY A 14 32.30 -35.95 46.28
CA GLY A 14 33.77 -36.09 46.34
C GLY A 14 34.50 -37.33 45.76
N ARG A 15 35.30 -37.14 44.67
CA ARG A 15 36.72 -37.56 44.58
C ARG A 15 37.44 -37.06 43.30
N THR A 16 38.41 -36.17 43.53
CA THR A 16 39.74 -35.98 42.90
C THR A 16 40.02 -36.47 41.47
N HIS A 17 40.33 -35.52 40.56
CA HIS A 17 41.10 -35.76 39.33
C HIS A 17 42.57 -35.33 39.51
N SER A 18 43.49 -36.19 39.05
CA SER A 18 44.93 -35.91 38.96
C SER A 18 45.34 -35.80 37.48
N LEU A 19 46.20 -34.81 37.20
CA LEU A 19 46.72 -34.39 35.90
C LEU A 19 47.81 -35.34 35.37
N VAL A 20 47.86 -35.52 34.04
CA VAL A 20 49.03 -35.95 33.26
C VAL A 20 49.07 -35.12 31.96
N PRO A 21 50.22 -34.55 31.53
CA PRO A 21 50.30 -33.61 30.40
C PRO A 21 50.98 -34.14 29.12
N LEU A 22 50.87 -33.34 28.05
CA LEU A 22 51.64 -33.23 26.77
C LEU A 22 51.14 -34.02 25.53
N PRO A 23 51.48 -33.60 24.27
CA PRO A 23 52.18 -32.37 23.82
C PRO A 23 51.51 -31.60 22.66
N LEU A 24 51.98 -30.36 22.47
CA LEU A 24 51.76 -29.48 21.32
C LEU A 24 52.39 -30.01 20.03
N HIS A 25 51.70 -29.85 18.90
CA HIS A 25 52.30 -29.91 17.56
C HIS A 25 51.96 -28.67 16.74
N SER A 26 53.02 -28.16 16.13
CA SER A 26 53.16 -26.96 15.31
C SER A 26 52.56 -27.14 13.92
N PHE A 27 52.01 -26.07 13.34
CA PHE A 27 51.73 -25.97 11.90
C PHE A 27 52.64 -24.93 11.22
N PRO A 28 53.09 -25.17 9.98
CA PRO A 28 54.13 -24.41 9.32
C PRO A 28 53.61 -23.18 8.53
N THR A 29 54.54 -22.30 8.18
CA THR A 29 54.37 -21.02 7.49
C THR A 29 54.77 -21.06 6.00
N LEU A 30 54.18 -20.12 5.23
CA LEU A 30 54.59 -19.49 3.95
C LEU A 30 54.34 -20.24 2.61
N PRO A 31 54.31 -19.54 1.44
CA PRO A 31 54.18 -18.08 1.16
C PRO A 31 53.07 -17.74 0.13
N SER A 32 52.66 -16.48 0.02
CA SER A 32 51.90 -15.99 -1.15
C SER A 32 52.71 -14.94 -1.89
N VAL A 33 52.95 -15.25 -3.17
CA VAL A 33 53.64 -14.47 -4.20
C VAL A 33 52.76 -13.29 -4.61
N LEU A 34 53.27 -12.06 -4.51
CA LEU A 34 52.61 -10.87 -5.04
C LEU A 34 53.34 -10.42 -6.32
N HIS A 35 52.66 -10.55 -7.45
CA HIS A 35 53.07 -9.94 -8.71
C HIS A 35 52.85 -8.42 -8.66
N CYS A 36 53.85 -7.69 -9.13
CA CYS A 36 53.85 -6.25 -9.30
C CYS A 36 53.30 -5.92 -10.70
N VAL A 37 52.20 -5.15 -10.79
CA VAL A 37 51.82 -4.38 -11.98
C VAL A 37 51.38 -2.99 -11.54
N LYS A 38 51.82 -2.01 -12.33
CA LYS A 38 51.90 -0.57 -12.04
C LYS A 38 50.71 0.17 -12.69
N LEU A 39 50.50 1.43 -12.26
CA LEU A 39 49.55 2.48 -12.71
C LEU A 39 48.15 2.43 -12.04
N GLY A 40 47.55 3.51 -11.52
CA GLY A 40 47.91 4.92 -11.45
C GLY A 40 46.77 5.73 -10.79
N HIS A 41 47.15 6.74 -10.01
CA HIS A 41 46.46 7.97 -9.58
C HIS A 41 45.02 8.00 -8.98
N SER A 42 44.99 8.76 -7.87
CA SER A 42 43.92 9.61 -7.32
C SER A 42 42.80 9.00 -6.51
N PHE A 43 42.90 9.15 -5.18
CA PHE A 43 41.75 9.24 -4.29
C PHE A 43 41.92 10.44 -3.35
N ALA A 44 40.96 11.36 -3.45
CA ALA A 44 40.63 12.31 -2.39
C ALA A 44 39.21 11.97 -1.94
N THR A 45 39.07 11.48 -0.71
CA THR A 45 37.79 11.62 0.01
C THR A 45 38.04 11.83 1.49
N LEU A 46 37.52 12.96 1.93
CA LEU A 46 37.31 13.46 3.28
C LEU A 46 36.53 12.45 4.13
N TYR A 47 36.92 12.24 5.40
CA TYR A 47 35.98 11.77 6.41
C TYR A 47 36.12 12.56 7.71
N ILE A 48 34.95 12.83 8.27
CA ILE A 48 34.61 13.69 9.40
C ILE A 48 35.04 13.05 10.72
N GLN A 49 35.51 13.84 11.69
CA GLN A 49 35.23 13.51 13.09
C GLN A 49 35.09 14.72 14.02
N ARG A 50 34.18 14.49 14.96
CA ARG A 50 33.48 15.36 15.91
C ARG A 50 34.35 15.88 17.07
N THR A 51 34.04 17.11 17.47
CA THR A 51 33.94 17.67 18.83
C THR A 51 35.00 17.36 19.89
N LYS A 52 35.64 18.40 20.42
CA LYS A 52 35.83 18.58 21.86
C LYS A 52 35.88 20.05 22.24
N GLN A 53 35.19 20.33 23.34
CA GLN A 53 34.96 21.61 23.99
C GLN A 53 36.01 21.74 25.09
N ASP A 54 36.85 22.78 25.07
CA ASP A 54 37.70 23.15 26.21
C ASP A 54 37.94 24.67 26.27
N SER A 55 37.28 25.28 27.25
CA SER A 55 37.81 26.20 28.27
C SER A 55 39.01 27.11 27.94
N LEU A 56 38.81 28.44 27.95
CA LEU A 56 39.73 29.50 28.45
C LEU A 56 38.90 30.76 28.72
N HIS A 57 38.59 31.13 29.96
CA HIS A 57 39.36 31.97 30.88
C HIS A 57 39.86 33.34 30.34
N SER A 58 39.36 34.38 31.01
CA SER A 58 40.13 35.53 31.52
C SER A 58 40.09 36.85 30.73
N LEU A 59 39.30 37.77 31.31
CA LEU A 59 39.62 39.17 31.62
C LEU A 59 40.13 40.06 30.48
N TYR A 60 39.28 40.97 30.01
CA TYR A 60 39.70 42.36 29.77
C TYR A 60 38.60 43.35 30.17
N SER A 61 39.03 44.32 30.97
CA SER A 61 38.28 45.43 31.53
C SER A 61 38.42 46.66 30.63
N VAL A 62 37.39 47.51 30.69
CA VAL A 62 37.32 48.92 30.25
C VAL A 62 37.48 49.19 28.75
N PHE A 63 36.39 49.62 28.10
CA PHE A 63 36.27 50.93 27.45
C PHE A 63 34.83 51.09 26.93
N GLN A 64 34.05 51.96 27.56
CA GLN A 64 32.80 52.46 26.97
C GLN A 64 33.12 53.61 26.01
N PRO A 65 32.42 53.66 24.87
CA PRO A 65 31.92 54.94 24.39
C PRO A 65 30.40 54.90 24.24
N SER A 66 29.78 55.92 24.83
CA SER A 66 28.37 56.26 24.75
C SER A 66 27.88 56.31 23.29
N PHE A 67 27.06 55.34 22.89
CA PHE A 67 26.24 55.44 21.69
C PHE A 67 24.85 55.95 22.05
N LYS A 68 24.53 57.12 21.49
CA LYS A 68 23.21 57.74 21.53
C LYS A 68 22.17 56.76 21.01
N MET A 69 21.13 56.52 21.82
CA MET A 69 19.89 55.89 21.37
C MET A 69 19.27 56.76 20.27
N SER A 70 19.32 56.28 19.02
CA SER A 70 18.44 56.73 17.96
C SER A 70 17.43 55.63 17.70
N SER A 71 16.16 55.99 17.86
CA SER A 71 14.97 55.18 17.64
C SER A 71 14.98 54.52 16.26
N VAL A 72 15.36 53.23 16.19
CA VAL A 72 15.08 52.39 15.02
C VAL A 72 13.81 51.60 15.31
N LYS A 73 12.76 51.95 14.57
CA LYS A 73 11.46 51.30 14.58
C LYS A 73 11.67 49.79 14.33
N SER A 74 11.21 48.98 15.28
CA SER A 74 11.22 47.53 15.18
C SER A 74 10.18 47.10 14.14
N THR A 75 10.63 46.90 12.90
CA THR A 75 9.80 46.23 11.89
C THR A 75 9.87 44.74 12.17
N LEU A 76 8.81 44.21 12.78
CA LEU A 76 8.60 42.78 12.98
C LEU A 76 8.46 42.13 11.58
N ALA A 77 9.57 41.68 11.00
CA ALA A 77 9.55 40.88 9.79
C ALA A 77 9.03 39.49 10.18
N LEU A 78 7.74 39.26 9.93
CA LEU A 78 7.13 37.94 10.01
C LEU A 78 7.79 37.06 8.92
N VAL A 79 8.84 36.34 9.29
CA VAL A 79 9.38 35.24 8.48
C VAL A 79 8.39 34.09 8.62
N GLY A 80 7.25 34.21 7.93
CA GLY A 80 6.39 33.10 7.62
C GLY A 80 7.09 32.26 6.56
N ALA A 81 8.04 31.43 6.98
CA ALA A 81 8.49 30.33 6.15
C ALA A 81 7.28 29.40 5.98
N PHE A 82 6.55 29.60 4.87
CA PHE A 82 5.73 28.54 4.31
C PHE A 82 6.68 27.38 4.03
N ALA A 83 6.74 26.43 4.98
CA ALA A 83 7.08 25.07 4.63
C ALA A 83 5.92 24.57 3.76
N ALA A 84 5.93 24.97 2.49
CA ALA A 84 5.31 24.18 1.46
C ALA A 84 6.11 22.87 1.45
N GLY A 85 5.75 21.96 2.35
CA GLY A 85 6.13 20.58 2.21
C GLY A 85 5.63 20.20 0.84
N ALA A 86 6.54 20.00 -0.10
CA ALA A 86 6.21 19.31 -1.32
C ALA A 86 5.75 17.92 -0.87
N LEU A 87 4.44 17.75 -0.68
CA LEU A 87 3.74 16.47 -0.67
C LEU A 87 3.87 15.91 -2.08
N ALA A 88 5.10 15.63 -2.48
CA ALA A 88 5.36 14.94 -3.70
C ALA A 88 5.19 13.47 -3.31
N HIS A 89 4.18 12.82 -3.91
CA HIS A 89 3.94 11.38 -3.94
C HIS A 89 3.08 10.78 -2.80
N GLY A 90 2.26 9.80 -3.17
CA GLY A 90 1.17 9.25 -2.36
C GLY A 90 1.32 7.78 -2.01
N LYS A 91 0.56 7.37 -0.98
CA LYS A 91 0.51 6.00 -0.45
C LYS A 91 -0.94 5.62 -0.11
N VAL A 92 -1.19 4.36 0.21
CA VAL A 92 -2.48 3.95 0.76
C VAL A 92 -2.47 4.19 2.27
N ASP A 93 -3.25 5.18 2.73
CA ASP A 93 -3.39 5.54 4.15
C ASP A 93 -4.28 4.54 4.90
N GLY A 94 -5.18 3.86 4.21
CA GLY A 94 -6.09 2.88 4.81
C GLY A 94 -6.78 1.98 3.80
N TYR A 95 -7.32 0.89 4.33
CA TYR A 95 -8.09 -0.10 3.58
C TYR A 95 -9.43 -0.31 4.27
N VAL A 96 -10.52 -0.49 3.52
CA VAL A 96 -11.81 -0.89 4.09
C VAL A 96 -12.24 -2.21 3.46
N PHE A 97 -12.18 -3.30 4.22
CA PHE A 97 -12.56 -4.65 3.79
C PHE A 97 -13.96 -4.96 4.30
N ASP A 98 -14.94 -5.07 3.39
CA ASP A 98 -16.35 -5.33 3.73
C ASP A 98 -16.87 -4.41 4.86
N GLY A 99 -16.48 -3.13 4.81
CA GLY A 99 -16.83 -2.11 5.82
C GLY A 99 -15.92 -2.06 7.06
N THR A 100 -14.95 -2.97 7.19
CA THR A 100 -13.99 -2.98 8.31
C THR A 100 -12.70 -2.27 7.94
N TYR A 101 -12.36 -1.21 8.68
CA TYR A 101 -11.13 -0.46 8.46
C TYR A 101 -9.88 -1.23 8.90
N SER A 102 -8.84 -1.19 8.07
CA SER A 102 -7.49 -1.64 8.36
C SER A 102 -6.50 -0.52 8.03
N GLN A 103 -5.59 -0.25 8.98
CA GLN A 103 -4.61 0.82 8.88
C GLN A 103 -3.60 0.56 7.74
N GLY A 104 -3.32 1.59 6.94
CA GLY A 104 -2.21 1.62 5.98
C GLY A 104 -0.87 1.92 6.63
N TYR A 105 0.23 1.62 5.94
CA TYR A 105 1.57 1.89 6.46
C TYR A 105 1.90 3.38 6.39
N SER A 106 2.35 3.97 7.50
CA SER A 106 2.87 5.33 7.52
C SER A 106 4.40 5.35 7.63
N LEU A 107 5.05 6.26 6.90
CA LEU A 107 6.49 6.54 7.06
C LEU A 107 6.85 6.96 8.49
N ASP A 108 5.90 7.49 9.27
CA ASP A 108 6.14 7.78 10.69
C ASP A 108 6.52 6.52 11.48
N TYR A 109 6.06 5.34 11.05
CA TYR A 109 6.41 4.07 11.68
C TYR A 109 7.87 3.68 11.43
N TYR A 110 8.42 4.05 10.27
CA TYR A 110 9.85 3.91 10.00
C TYR A 110 10.66 4.78 10.97
N TYR A 111 10.35 6.07 11.06
CA TYR A 111 11.07 6.98 11.95
C TYR A 111 10.89 6.63 13.42
N LEU A 112 9.70 6.18 13.82
CA LEU A 112 9.44 5.70 15.17
C LEU A 112 10.38 4.54 15.53
N LYS A 113 10.55 3.58 14.61
CA LYS A 113 11.47 2.44 14.80
C LYS A 113 12.93 2.90 14.87
N GLN A 114 13.35 3.82 14.01
CA GLN A 114 14.71 4.39 14.04
C GLN A 114 15.02 5.13 15.35
N ASN A 115 14.00 5.72 15.98
CA ASN A 115 14.11 6.41 17.26
C ASN A 115 13.90 5.48 18.48
N GLY A 116 13.94 4.16 18.28
CA GLY A 116 13.82 3.17 19.36
C GLY A 116 12.39 2.89 19.84
N GLY A 117 11.38 3.43 19.16
CA GLY A 117 9.98 3.14 19.41
C GLY A 117 9.52 1.83 18.75
N THR A 118 8.33 1.37 19.15
CA THR A 118 7.69 0.18 18.57
C THR A 118 6.49 0.61 17.73
N PRO A 119 6.52 0.47 16.39
CA PRO A 119 5.38 0.76 15.55
C PRO A 119 4.25 -0.26 15.77
N PRO A 120 2.99 0.11 15.46
CA PRO A 120 1.87 -0.81 15.56
C PRO A 120 2.05 -2.00 14.59
N THR A 121 1.61 -3.18 15.01
CA THR A 121 1.56 -4.36 14.16
C THR A 121 0.30 -4.30 13.29
N ILE A 122 0.47 -4.14 11.99
CA ILE A 122 -0.62 -3.93 11.02
C ILE A 122 -0.52 -4.90 9.84
N ALA A 123 -1.58 -4.98 9.03
CA ALA A 123 -1.65 -5.86 7.87
C ALA A 123 -0.94 -5.29 6.64
N ALA A 124 -0.85 -3.96 6.55
CA ALA A 124 -0.12 -3.28 5.47
C ALA A 124 1.39 -3.56 5.58
N TRP A 125 2.02 -3.75 4.44
CA TRP A 125 3.46 -3.96 4.35
C TRP A 125 4.21 -2.67 4.63
N SER A 126 5.33 -2.75 5.33
CA SER A 126 6.24 -1.63 5.44
C SER A 126 6.96 -1.41 4.11
N ALA A 127 7.33 -0.16 3.81
CA ALA A 127 8.24 0.18 2.71
C ALA A 127 9.12 1.38 3.10
N GLU A 128 10.28 1.50 2.46
CA GLU A 128 11.26 2.58 2.69
C GLU A 128 11.29 3.57 1.52
N ASN A 129 10.12 3.89 0.95
CA ASN A 129 9.95 5.00 0.03
C ASN A 129 9.87 6.32 0.81
N LEU A 130 10.97 6.70 1.48
CA LEU A 130 11.05 7.88 2.37
C LEU A 130 10.81 9.21 1.65
N ASP A 131 10.96 9.20 0.32
CA ASP A 131 10.64 10.28 -0.61
C ASP A 131 9.15 10.29 -1.03
N ASN A 132 8.35 9.41 -0.43
CA ASN A 132 7.06 8.92 -0.91
C ASN A 132 7.11 8.41 -2.38
N GLY A 133 8.29 8.22 -2.96
CA GLY A 133 8.51 8.11 -4.40
C GLY A 133 8.02 6.79 -5.00
N PHE A 134 8.55 6.45 -6.17
CA PHE A 134 8.06 5.35 -7.01
C PHE A 134 9.13 4.29 -7.28
N VAL A 135 8.72 3.21 -7.95
CA VAL A 135 9.59 2.28 -8.69
C VAL A 135 9.43 2.57 -10.19
N ASP A 136 10.53 2.77 -10.92
CA ASP A 136 10.50 3.00 -12.36
C ASP A 136 10.97 1.77 -13.15
N GLY A 137 11.08 1.91 -14.48
CA GLY A 137 11.49 0.83 -15.38
C GLY A 137 12.85 0.19 -15.06
N THR A 138 13.74 0.89 -14.34
CA THR A 138 15.02 0.31 -13.89
C THR A 138 14.84 -0.67 -12.72
N GLY A 139 13.74 -0.55 -11.98
CA GLY A 139 13.38 -1.40 -10.84
C GLY A 139 12.46 -2.57 -11.17
N TYR A 140 11.98 -2.70 -12.42
CA TYR A 140 10.99 -3.75 -12.76
C TYR A 140 11.53 -5.16 -12.62
N ALA A 141 12.84 -5.37 -12.83
CA ALA A 141 13.47 -6.68 -12.64
C ALA A 141 14.02 -6.89 -11.21
N THR A 142 13.68 -6.02 -10.26
CA THR A 142 14.15 -6.11 -8.87
C THR A 142 13.02 -6.48 -7.91
N ALA A 143 13.36 -6.88 -6.69
CA ALA A 143 12.38 -7.24 -5.68
C ALA A 143 11.46 -6.08 -5.26
N ASP A 144 11.85 -4.82 -5.55
CA ASP A 144 11.10 -3.62 -5.15
C ASP A 144 9.77 -3.47 -5.89
N ILE A 145 9.63 -4.00 -7.11
CA ILE A 145 8.38 -3.89 -7.88
C ILE A 145 7.22 -4.67 -7.24
N ASN A 146 7.51 -5.64 -6.36
CA ASN A 146 6.49 -6.45 -5.70
C ASN A 146 5.62 -5.60 -4.76
N CYS A 147 6.25 -4.99 -3.76
CA CYS A 147 5.55 -4.30 -2.67
C CYS A 147 6.20 -2.96 -2.29
N HIS A 148 6.99 -2.38 -3.20
CA HIS A 148 7.81 -1.18 -3.02
C HIS A 148 9.19 -1.41 -2.39
N LYS A 149 9.93 -0.31 -2.23
CA LYS A 149 11.36 -0.24 -1.91
C LYS A 149 11.59 -0.85 -0.52
N ASN A 150 12.48 -1.84 -0.44
CA ASN A 150 12.81 -2.54 0.82
C ASN A 150 11.58 -3.03 1.60
N ALA A 151 10.48 -3.33 0.90
CA ALA A 151 9.25 -3.69 1.58
C ALA A 151 9.34 -5.02 2.33
N ALA A 152 8.64 -5.11 3.46
CA ALA A 152 8.56 -6.28 4.32
C ALA A 152 7.10 -6.59 4.71
N PRO A 153 6.74 -7.88 4.90
CA PRO A 153 5.38 -8.28 5.21
C PRO A 153 4.79 -7.61 6.45
N GLY A 154 3.49 -7.32 6.40
CA GLY A 154 2.71 -6.93 7.57
C GLY A 154 2.72 -8.02 8.65
N GLY A 155 2.53 -7.63 9.91
CA GLY A 155 2.52 -8.55 11.05
C GLY A 155 1.13 -9.10 11.42
N THR A 156 0.07 -8.58 10.81
CA THR A 156 -1.31 -9.11 10.92
C THR A 156 -1.92 -9.31 9.52
N ALA A 157 -3.20 -9.69 9.45
CA ALA A 157 -3.96 -9.78 8.22
C ALA A 157 -5.37 -9.19 8.41
N ALA A 158 -5.87 -8.51 7.39
CA ALA A 158 -7.28 -8.13 7.33
C ALA A 158 -8.12 -9.33 6.84
N LYS A 159 -9.43 -9.33 7.10
CA LYS A 159 -10.35 -10.38 6.60
C LYS A 159 -11.27 -9.82 5.54
N VAL A 160 -11.51 -10.59 4.49
CA VAL A 160 -12.45 -10.26 3.42
C VAL A 160 -13.10 -11.53 2.89
N ALA A 161 -14.37 -11.48 2.50
CA ALA A 161 -14.98 -12.62 1.82
C ALA A 161 -14.52 -12.70 0.36
N ALA A 162 -14.43 -13.89 -0.22
CA ALA A 162 -14.46 -14.04 -1.67
C ALA A 162 -15.78 -13.42 -2.19
N GLY A 163 -15.70 -12.54 -3.19
CA GLY A 163 -16.82 -11.68 -3.62
C GLY A 163 -16.97 -10.39 -2.82
N GLY A 164 -16.22 -10.24 -1.72
CA GLY A 164 -16.16 -9.05 -0.89
C GLY A 164 -15.44 -7.89 -1.56
N LYS A 165 -15.57 -6.71 -0.97
CA LYS A 165 -14.99 -5.46 -1.49
C LYS A 165 -13.84 -4.96 -0.62
N VAL A 166 -12.88 -4.35 -1.28
CA VAL A 166 -11.81 -3.59 -0.64
C VAL A 166 -11.78 -2.18 -1.21
N ASP A 167 -11.91 -1.18 -0.33
CA ASP A 167 -11.63 0.21 -0.67
C ASP A 167 -10.20 0.56 -0.28
N PHE A 168 -9.39 0.94 -1.27
CA PHE A 168 -8.04 1.48 -1.10
C PHE A 168 -8.11 2.99 -0.97
N GLN A 169 -7.84 3.51 0.23
CA GLN A 169 -7.90 4.93 0.54
C GLN A 169 -6.51 5.53 0.44
N TRP A 170 -6.24 6.23 -0.65
CA TRP A 170 -4.98 6.92 -0.87
C TRP A 170 -4.92 8.24 -0.12
N SER A 171 -3.71 8.62 0.25
CA SER A 171 -3.38 10.03 0.53
C SER A 171 -3.73 10.89 -0.69
N ALA A 172 -3.82 12.20 -0.52
CA ALA A 172 -4.10 13.14 -1.62
C ALA A 172 -3.22 12.85 -2.86
N TRP A 173 -3.85 12.42 -3.95
CA TRP A 173 -3.14 12.04 -5.18
C TRP A 173 -3.02 13.25 -6.12
N PRO A 174 -1.82 13.55 -6.68
CA PRO A 174 -1.66 14.69 -7.57
C PRO A 174 -2.42 14.50 -8.89
N GLU A 175 -3.19 15.51 -9.32
CA GLU A 175 -3.90 15.47 -10.61
C GLU A 175 -2.97 15.27 -11.81
N SER A 176 -1.73 15.75 -11.72
CA SER A 176 -0.71 15.55 -12.75
C SER A 176 -0.27 14.08 -12.89
N HIS A 177 -0.51 13.24 -11.88
CA HIS A 177 -0.12 11.83 -11.85
C HIS A 177 -1.26 10.94 -12.37
N PHE A 178 -1.76 11.27 -13.56
CA PHE A 178 -2.75 10.46 -14.26
C PHE A 178 -2.15 9.11 -14.68
N GLY A 179 -2.98 8.07 -14.81
CA GLY A 179 -2.54 6.74 -15.20
C GLY A 179 -3.51 5.63 -14.80
N PRO A 180 -3.19 4.36 -15.13
CA PRO A 180 -4.00 3.22 -14.75
C PRO A 180 -3.96 2.95 -13.23
N VAL A 181 -4.97 2.22 -12.77
CA VAL A 181 -5.07 1.67 -11.43
C VAL A 181 -5.26 0.16 -11.56
N LEU A 182 -4.46 -0.63 -10.84
CA LEU A 182 -4.45 -2.08 -10.93
C LEU A 182 -4.45 -2.71 -9.53
N THR A 183 -5.09 -3.87 -9.41
CA THR A 183 -5.04 -4.67 -8.18
C THR A 183 -4.73 -6.12 -8.52
N TYR A 184 -3.78 -6.68 -7.79
CA TYR A 184 -3.34 -8.07 -7.90
C TYR A 184 -3.53 -8.79 -6.57
N ALA A 185 -3.68 -10.12 -6.64
CA ALA A 185 -3.67 -11.01 -5.50
C ALA A 185 -2.61 -12.11 -5.70
N ALA A 186 -1.84 -12.41 -4.66
CA ALA A 186 -0.91 -13.53 -4.64
C ALA A 186 -1.22 -14.43 -3.45
N LYS A 187 -1.38 -15.74 -3.71
CA LYS A 187 -1.63 -16.71 -2.64
C LYS A 187 -0.36 -16.91 -1.82
N VAL A 188 -0.53 -17.05 -0.50
CA VAL A 188 0.57 -17.30 0.44
C VAL A 188 0.43 -18.69 1.00
N ASP A 189 1.49 -19.48 0.84
CA ASP A 189 1.62 -20.75 1.54
C ASP A 189 2.22 -20.50 2.93
N GLY A 190 1.45 -20.81 3.98
CA GLY A 190 1.90 -20.66 5.37
C GLY A 190 1.71 -19.26 5.96
N ASP A 191 2.64 -18.86 6.82
CA ASP A 191 2.56 -17.65 7.64
C ASP A 191 3.04 -16.39 6.91
N PHE A 192 2.34 -15.27 7.12
CA PHE A 192 2.70 -13.98 6.53
C PHE A 192 4.11 -13.50 6.89
N ALA A 193 4.58 -13.81 8.11
CA ALA A 193 5.89 -13.38 8.60
C ALA A 193 7.06 -14.02 7.84
N SER A 194 6.83 -15.15 7.16
CA SER A 194 7.86 -15.88 6.41
C SER A 194 7.83 -15.63 4.90
N ILE A 195 7.00 -14.70 4.42
CA ILE A 195 6.87 -14.44 2.98
C ILE A 195 8.21 -13.97 2.40
N ASP A 196 8.72 -14.72 1.43
CA ASP A 196 9.69 -14.22 0.46
C ASP A 196 8.94 -13.56 -0.68
N LYS A 197 8.94 -12.22 -0.71
CA LYS A 197 8.22 -11.43 -1.71
C LYS A 197 8.66 -11.71 -3.15
N THR A 198 9.86 -12.25 -3.37
CA THR A 198 10.36 -12.57 -4.71
C THR A 198 9.70 -13.81 -5.30
N THR A 199 9.05 -14.63 -4.46
CA THR A 199 8.36 -15.87 -4.87
C THR A 199 6.86 -15.67 -5.09
N LEU A 200 6.31 -14.50 -4.73
CA LEU A 200 4.89 -14.21 -4.89
C LEU A 200 4.52 -14.20 -6.38
N LYS A 201 3.45 -14.93 -6.69
CA LYS A 201 2.86 -15.03 -8.01
C LYS A 201 1.55 -14.23 -8.06
N TRP A 202 1.58 -13.11 -8.77
CA TRP A 202 0.51 -12.13 -8.83
C TRP A 202 -0.51 -12.46 -9.91
N VAL A 203 -1.77 -12.56 -9.51
CA VAL A 203 -2.92 -12.69 -10.38
C VAL A 203 -3.61 -11.33 -10.43
N LYS A 204 -3.78 -10.77 -11.63
CA LYS A 204 -4.49 -9.50 -11.81
C LYS A 204 -5.98 -9.72 -11.59
N ILE A 205 -6.58 -9.04 -10.61
CA ILE A 205 -7.99 -9.20 -10.25
C ILE A 205 -8.84 -7.96 -10.54
N ASP A 206 -8.20 -6.81 -10.78
CA ASP A 206 -8.86 -5.57 -11.18
C ASP A 206 -7.89 -4.72 -12.03
N GLU A 207 -8.43 -4.05 -13.04
CA GLU A 207 -7.68 -3.08 -13.83
C GLU A 207 -8.59 -2.01 -14.43
N ALA A 208 -8.09 -0.78 -14.45
CA ALA A 208 -8.70 0.32 -15.19
C ALA A 208 -7.62 1.21 -15.78
N GLY A 209 -7.76 1.53 -17.07
CA GLY A 209 -6.85 2.41 -17.83
C GLY A 209 -7.42 3.80 -18.04
N ILE A 210 -7.39 4.26 -19.29
CA ILE A 210 -8.03 5.49 -19.74
C ILE A 210 -9.36 5.18 -20.43
N ASP A 211 -10.37 6.00 -20.19
CA ASP A 211 -11.61 6.02 -20.97
C ASP A 211 -11.34 6.73 -22.31
N ALA A 212 -11.45 6.01 -23.43
CA ALA A 212 -11.11 6.56 -24.74
C ALA A 212 -12.05 7.69 -25.19
N ASP A 213 -13.30 7.72 -24.70
CA ASP A 213 -14.27 8.74 -25.09
C ASP A 213 -14.07 10.03 -24.30
N THR A 214 -13.84 9.92 -22.99
CA THR A 214 -13.67 11.10 -22.11
C THR A 214 -12.21 11.52 -21.92
N GLN A 215 -11.26 10.68 -22.34
CA GLN A 215 -9.82 10.79 -22.04
C GLN A 215 -9.51 10.84 -20.53
N GLU A 216 -10.41 10.30 -19.70
CA GLU A 216 -10.26 10.28 -18.26
C GLU A 216 -9.55 9.00 -17.79
N TRP A 217 -8.46 9.18 -17.06
CA TRP A 217 -7.69 8.09 -16.46
C TRP A 217 -8.34 7.56 -15.17
N ALA A 218 -8.10 6.29 -14.87
CA ALA A 218 -8.52 5.66 -13.62
C ALA A 218 -8.04 6.43 -12.39
N ALA A 219 -6.80 6.92 -12.36
CA ALA A 219 -6.29 7.75 -11.27
C ALA A 219 -7.09 9.08 -11.10
N THR A 220 -7.64 9.64 -12.17
CA THR A 220 -8.52 10.82 -12.09
C THR A 220 -9.88 10.46 -11.48
N LYS A 221 -10.44 9.29 -11.83
CA LYS A 221 -11.66 8.76 -11.21
C LYS A 221 -11.45 8.51 -9.71
N LEU A 222 -10.28 7.98 -9.34
CA LEU A 222 -9.85 7.78 -7.95
C LEU A 222 -9.83 9.11 -7.17
N ILE A 223 -9.21 10.16 -7.73
CA ILE A 223 -9.18 11.51 -7.10
C ILE A 223 -10.61 12.01 -6.86
N LYS A 224 -11.48 11.93 -7.88
CA LYS A 224 -12.89 12.35 -7.79
C LYS A 224 -13.68 11.57 -6.76
N ASN A 225 -13.31 10.31 -6.52
CA ASN A 225 -13.88 9.46 -5.49
C ASN A 225 -13.15 9.62 -4.14
N ASN A 226 -12.79 10.85 -3.78
CA ASN A 226 -12.10 11.17 -2.52
C ASN A 226 -10.83 10.32 -2.30
N ASN A 227 -10.00 10.23 -3.33
CA ASN A 227 -8.78 9.41 -3.37
C ASN A 227 -9.00 7.92 -3.06
N THR A 228 -10.16 7.36 -3.43
CA THR A 228 -10.51 5.97 -3.11
C THR A 228 -10.74 5.13 -4.36
N TRP A 229 -10.16 3.93 -4.39
CA TRP A 229 -10.43 2.91 -5.40
C TRP A 229 -11.07 1.67 -4.77
N THR A 230 -12.14 1.15 -5.37
CA THR A 230 -12.81 -0.07 -4.86
C THR A 230 -12.55 -1.22 -5.81
N SER A 231 -11.90 -2.28 -5.33
CA SER A 231 -11.79 -3.55 -6.05
C SER A 231 -12.68 -4.61 -5.40
N THR A 232 -13.07 -5.63 -6.17
CA THR A 232 -13.84 -6.79 -5.68
C THR A 232 -12.97 -8.02 -5.72
N ILE A 233 -12.91 -8.78 -4.63
CA ILE A 233 -12.20 -10.07 -4.60
C ILE A 233 -13.00 -11.07 -5.45
N PRO A 234 -12.40 -11.79 -6.41
CA PRO A 234 -13.15 -12.76 -7.20
C PRO A 234 -13.80 -13.82 -6.29
N SER A 235 -15.06 -14.13 -6.55
CA SER A 235 -15.90 -14.96 -5.66
C SER A 235 -15.52 -16.44 -5.64
N ASP A 236 -14.75 -16.88 -6.62
CA ASP A 236 -14.29 -18.26 -6.77
C ASP A 236 -12.88 -18.50 -6.21
N LEU A 237 -12.13 -17.45 -5.80
CA LEU A 237 -10.82 -17.63 -5.20
C LEU A 237 -10.88 -18.50 -3.95
N ALA A 238 -9.89 -19.39 -3.82
CA ALA A 238 -9.77 -20.25 -2.66
C ALA A 238 -9.54 -19.45 -1.37
N ALA A 239 -10.25 -19.84 -0.31
CA ALA A 239 -10.00 -19.33 1.01
C ALA A 239 -8.52 -19.54 1.45
N GLY A 240 -8.06 -18.69 2.38
CA GLY A 240 -6.71 -18.77 2.96
C GLY A 240 -5.98 -17.45 2.95
N ASN A 241 -4.66 -17.51 3.09
CA ASN A 241 -3.78 -16.35 3.16
C ASN A 241 -3.42 -15.85 1.76
N TRP A 242 -3.55 -14.55 1.56
CA TRP A 242 -3.21 -13.85 0.32
C TRP A 242 -2.56 -12.51 0.62
N VAL A 243 -1.77 -12.00 -0.33
CA VAL A 243 -1.33 -10.60 -0.35
C VAL A 243 -2.06 -9.90 -1.47
N LEU A 244 -2.68 -8.77 -1.17
CA LEU A 244 -3.16 -7.86 -2.21
C LEU A 244 -2.04 -6.84 -2.50
N ARG A 245 -1.80 -6.60 -3.79
CA ARG A 245 -0.92 -5.55 -4.31
C ARG A 245 -1.77 -4.60 -5.12
N HIS A 246 -1.99 -3.40 -4.59
CA HIS A 246 -2.71 -2.33 -5.27
C HIS A 246 -1.72 -1.29 -5.78
N GLU A 247 -1.95 -0.76 -6.97
CA GLU A 247 -0.97 0.07 -7.65
C GLU A 247 -1.64 1.14 -8.52
N ILE A 248 -1.11 2.36 -8.42
CA ILE A 248 -1.26 3.39 -9.45
C ILE A 248 0.06 3.41 -10.23
N ILE A 249 -0.01 3.55 -11.55
CA ILE A 249 1.18 3.83 -12.36
C ILE A 249 1.03 5.23 -12.97
N ALA A 250 1.79 6.21 -12.49
CA ALA A 250 1.72 7.57 -13.03
C ALA A 250 2.42 7.66 -14.39
N MET A 251 1.70 8.21 -15.38
CA MET A 251 2.07 8.20 -16.79
C MET A 251 2.60 9.54 -17.31
N HIS A 252 2.64 10.59 -16.50
CA HIS A 252 3.10 11.92 -16.95
C HIS A 252 4.54 11.92 -17.52
N GLY A 253 5.41 11.01 -17.06
CA GLY A 253 6.76 10.83 -17.58
C GLY A 253 6.90 9.78 -18.69
N ALA A 254 5.84 9.03 -19.02
CA ALA A 254 5.91 7.80 -19.83
C ALA A 254 6.40 7.99 -21.29
N GLY A 255 6.49 9.23 -21.78
CA GLY A 255 7.07 9.54 -23.08
C GLY A 255 8.56 9.18 -23.20
N SER A 256 9.26 9.06 -22.07
CA SER A 256 10.66 8.67 -21.99
C SER A 256 10.80 7.24 -21.46
N LEU A 257 11.84 6.53 -21.90
CA LEU A 257 12.21 5.24 -21.31
C LEU A 257 12.42 5.41 -19.80
N ASN A 258 11.87 4.48 -19.00
CA ASN A 258 11.86 4.54 -17.53
C ASN A 258 11.10 5.74 -16.93
N GLY A 259 10.29 6.46 -17.71
CA GLY A 259 9.57 7.63 -17.22
C GLY A 259 8.24 7.33 -16.52
N ALA A 260 7.70 6.11 -16.67
CA ALA A 260 6.52 5.66 -15.91
C ALA A 260 6.88 5.35 -14.45
N GLN A 261 6.02 5.75 -13.53
CA GLN A 261 6.27 5.70 -12.09
C GLN A 261 5.26 4.79 -11.41
N ASN A 262 5.70 3.70 -10.79
CA ASN A 262 4.86 2.68 -10.17
C ASN A 262 4.80 2.90 -8.66
N TYR A 263 3.61 2.79 -8.08
CA TYR A 263 3.34 2.97 -6.66
C TYR A 263 2.66 1.73 -6.07
N PRO A 264 3.34 0.57 -6.00
CA PRO A 264 2.76 -0.63 -5.43
C PRO A 264 2.61 -0.51 -3.92
N GLN A 265 1.46 -0.91 -3.39
CA GLN A 265 1.14 -0.97 -1.97
C GLN A 265 0.59 -2.36 -1.64
N CYS A 266 1.18 -3.03 -0.65
CA CYS A 266 0.81 -4.40 -0.29
C CYS A 266 0.13 -4.49 1.08
N VAL A 267 -0.82 -5.43 1.20
CA VAL A 267 -1.53 -5.73 2.43
C VAL A 267 -1.83 -7.22 2.53
N ASN A 268 -1.61 -7.81 3.71
CA ASN A 268 -1.97 -9.19 4.01
C ASN A 268 -3.48 -9.31 4.22
N VAL A 269 -4.08 -10.31 3.59
CA VAL A 269 -5.51 -10.60 3.73
C VAL A 269 -5.76 -12.10 3.90
N GLU A 270 -6.69 -12.44 4.79
CA GLU A 270 -7.30 -13.76 4.87
C GLU A 270 -8.61 -13.71 4.08
N ILE A 271 -8.63 -14.37 2.92
CA ILE A 271 -9.82 -14.54 2.11
C ILE A 271 -10.64 -15.68 2.71
N THR A 272 -11.91 -15.42 2.99
CA THR A 272 -12.88 -16.41 3.51
C THR A 272 -13.90 -16.79 2.44
N GLY A 273 -14.61 -17.90 2.62
CA GLY A 273 -15.65 -18.36 1.70
C GLY A 273 -15.45 -19.79 1.22
N SER A 274 -16.18 -20.17 0.18
CA SER A 274 -16.21 -21.53 -0.37
C SER A 274 -15.60 -21.65 -1.77
N GLY A 275 -14.96 -20.59 -2.28
CA GLY A 275 -14.20 -20.64 -3.53
C GLY A 275 -13.07 -21.67 -3.44
N THR A 276 -12.61 -22.15 -4.59
CA THR A 276 -11.57 -23.19 -4.70
C THR A 276 -10.53 -22.87 -5.78
N ALA A 277 -10.67 -21.76 -6.52
CA ALA A 277 -9.78 -21.40 -7.59
C ALA A 277 -8.42 -20.94 -7.03
N ASN A 278 -7.35 -21.47 -7.60
CA ASN A 278 -5.98 -21.08 -7.35
C ASN A 278 -5.32 -20.76 -8.71
N PRO A 279 -5.68 -19.63 -9.35
CA PRO A 279 -5.12 -19.26 -10.65
C PRO A 279 -3.59 -19.13 -10.57
N GLU A 280 -2.92 -19.54 -11.64
CA GLU A 280 -1.49 -19.30 -11.77
C GLU A 280 -1.23 -17.80 -11.93
N GLY A 281 -0.30 -17.28 -11.12
CA GLY A 281 0.11 -15.87 -11.17
C GLY A 281 1.47 -15.69 -11.83
N THR A 282 1.82 -14.43 -12.06
CA THR A 282 3.08 -13.98 -12.65
C THR A 282 4.03 -13.48 -11.57
N LEU A 283 5.32 -13.77 -11.65
CA LEU A 283 6.31 -13.21 -10.70
C LEU A 283 6.31 -11.68 -10.78
N GLY A 284 6.56 -10.99 -9.66
CA GLY A 284 6.57 -9.53 -9.65
C GLY A 284 7.54 -8.93 -10.67
N THR A 285 8.71 -9.56 -10.83
CA THR A 285 9.75 -9.16 -11.77
C THR A 285 9.42 -9.41 -13.24
N GLU A 286 8.28 -10.04 -13.51
CA GLU A 286 7.78 -10.37 -14.84
C GLU A 286 6.49 -9.64 -15.18
N LEU A 287 5.96 -8.81 -14.25
CA LEU A 287 4.75 -8.03 -14.49
C LEU A 287 4.94 -7.02 -15.61
N TYR A 288 6.07 -6.30 -15.61
CA TYR A 288 6.27 -5.15 -16.47
C TYR A 288 7.65 -5.16 -17.13
N LYS A 289 7.72 -4.61 -18.35
CA LYS A 289 8.97 -4.22 -19.01
C LYS A 289 8.95 -2.73 -19.27
N ALA A 290 10.11 -2.09 -19.17
CA ALA A 290 10.26 -0.65 -19.41
C ALA A 290 9.80 -0.22 -20.82
N THR A 291 9.70 -1.15 -21.76
CA THR A 291 9.29 -0.93 -23.16
C THR A 291 7.89 -1.45 -23.47
N ASP A 292 7.10 -1.90 -22.48
CA ASP A 292 5.71 -2.30 -22.73
C ASP A 292 4.89 -1.12 -23.26
N ALA A 293 3.96 -1.38 -24.18
CA ALA A 293 3.21 -0.32 -24.87
C ALA A 293 2.35 0.55 -23.93
N GLY A 294 1.97 0.03 -22.76
CA GLY A 294 1.28 0.78 -21.71
C GLY A 294 2.19 1.49 -20.72
N ILE A 295 3.50 1.26 -20.81
CA ILE A 295 4.54 1.82 -19.92
C ILE A 295 5.32 2.93 -20.63
N GLN A 296 5.72 2.73 -21.89
CA GLN A 296 6.45 3.71 -22.68
C GLN A 296 5.65 4.09 -23.93
N PHE A 297 5.03 5.27 -23.88
CA PHE A 297 4.22 5.84 -24.95
C PHE A 297 4.07 7.34 -24.73
N ASN A 298 3.55 8.09 -25.72
CA ASN A 298 3.25 9.50 -25.53
C ASN A 298 1.84 9.68 -24.91
N PRO A 299 1.71 10.07 -23.63
CA PRO A 299 0.41 10.25 -22.99
C PRO A 299 -0.27 11.57 -23.37
N TYR A 300 0.42 12.48 -24.06
CA TYR A 300 -0.05 13.83 -24.38
C TYR A 300 -0.70 13.90 -25.77
N THR A 301 -1.37 12.82 -26.17
CA THR A 301 -2.12 12.71 -27.43
C THR A 301 -3.50 12.14 -27.14
N THR A 302 -4.42 12.20 -28.11
CA THR A 302 -5.68 11.45 -27.99
C THR A 302 -5.39 9.95 -28.05
N ILE A 303 -5.65 9.26 -26.94
CA ILE A 303 -5.42 7.82 -26.82
C ILE A 303 -6.71 7.09 -27.19
N THR A 304 -6.65 6.31 -28.25
CA THR A 304 -7.78 5.49 -28.74
C THR A 304 -7.69 4.03 -28.32
N ASP A 305 -6.50 3.57 -27.95
CA ASP A 305 -6.22 2.23 -27.47
C ASP A 305 -5.07 2.29 -26.46
N TYR A 306 -5.35 1.92 -25.21
CA TYR A 306 -4.35 1.84 -24.15
C TYR A 306 -4.18 0.40 -23.70
N LYS A 307 -2.97 -0.14 -23.87
CA LYS A 307 -2.62 -1.50 -23.42
C LYS A 307 -2.26 -1.45 -21.95
N ILE A 308 -3.22 -1.72 -21.08
CA ILE A 308 -2.96 -1.77 -19.63
C ILE A 308 -1.80 -2.76 -19.37
N PRO A 309 -0.72 -2.33 -18.67
CA PRO A 309 0.44 -3.18 -18.40
C PRO A 309 0.11 -4.42 -17.56
N GLY A 310 0.96 -5.44 -17.59
CA GLY A 310 0.81 -6.64 -16.77
C GLY A 310 0.12 -7.82 -17.47
N PRO A 311 0.00 -8.96 -16.76
CA PRO A 311 -0.70 -10.14 -17.26
C PRO A 311 -2.19 -9.86 -17.52
N ALA A 312 -2.87 -10.78 -18.19
CA ALA A 312 -4.30 -10.68 -18.44
C ALA A 312 -5.11 -10.64 -17.13
N LEU A 313 -6.23 -9.91 -17.15
CA LEU A 313 -7.19 -9.90 -16.05
C LEU A 313 -7.76 -11.30 -15.83
N TYR A 314 -7.79 -11.75 -14.58
CA TYR A 314 -8.40 -13.03 -14.21
C TYR A 314 -9.88 -13.08 -14.60
N GLY A 315 -10.32 -14.22 -15.13
CA GLY A 315 -11.70 -14.42 -15.56
C GLY A 315 -12.05 -13.86 -16.94
N SER A 316 -11.13 -13.18 -17.64
CA SER A 316 -11.35 -12.66 -19.00
C SER A 316 -11.37 -13.73 -20.11
N GLY A 317 -11.23 -15.02 -19.76
CA GLY A 317 -11.07 -16.14 -20.69
C GLY A 317 -9.62 -16.29 -21.16
N SER A 318 -8.99 -17.45 -20.91
CA SER A 318 -7.55 -17.66 -21.11
C SER A 318 -7.02 -17.32 -22.51
N GLY A 319 -5.88 -16.63 -22.52
CA GLY A 319 -4.90 -16.68 -23.59
C GLY A 319 -3.63 -15.90 -23.22
N SER A 320 -2.55 -16.61 -22.87
CA SER A 320 -1.21 -16.02 -22.92
C SER A 320 -0.98 -15.43 -24.29
N GLY A 321 -0.77 -14.12 -24.37
CA GLY A 321 -0.42 -13.41 -25.60
C GLY A 321 -0.98 -12.01 -25.61
N SER A 322 -0.10 -11.03 -25.83
CA SER A 322 -0.45 -9.67 -26.22
C SER A 322 -1.57 -9.70 -27.25
N GLY A 323 -2.76 -9.26 -26.83
CA GLY A 323 -3.97 -9.35 -27.64
C GLY A 323 -5.00 -8.39 -27.11
N SER A 324 -5.23 -7.33 -27.87
CA SER A 324 -6.25 -6.30 -27.70
C SER A 324 -7.63 -6.89 -27.42
N THR A 325 -8.25 -6.51 -26.30
CA THR A 325 -9.70 -6.62 -26.14
C THR A 325 -10.33 -5.23 -26.16
N PRO A 326 -11.36 -5.00 -26.99
CA PRO A 326 -12.16 -3.78 -26.94
C PRO A 326 -13.01 -3.75 -25.67
N ILE A 327 -13.24 -2.52 -25.20
CA ILE A 327 -13.98 -2.14 -24.00
C ILE A 327 -15.45 -2.58 -24.12
N THR A 328 -15.94 -3.39 -23.17
CA THR A 328 -17.36 -3.44 -22.83
C THR A 328 -17.53 -3.00 -21.39
N ASN A 329 -17.93 -1.74 -21.20
CA ASN A 329 -18.43 -1.21 -19.94
C ASN A 329 -19.71 -1.95 -19.56
N GLY A 330 -19.66 -2.69 -18.46
CA GLY A 330 -20.77 -3.50 -17.96
C GLY A 330 -20.95 -3.40 -16.45
N THR A 331 -21.00 -2.19 -15.89
CA THR A 331 -21.52 -1.99 -14.53
C THR A 331 -22.66 -0.97 -14.58
N ALA A 332 -23.84 -1.45 -14.90
CA ALA A 332 -25.07 -0.71 -14.65
C ALA A 332 -25.33 -0.66 -13.13
N PRO A 333 -25.75 0.48 -12.55
CA PRO A 333 -26.16 0.54 -11.16
C PRO A 333 -27.41 -0.31 -10.94
N ALA A 334 -27.35 -1.27 -10.02
CA ALA A 334 -28.52 -2.02 -9.59
C ALA A 334 -29.52 -1.06 -8.93
N THR A 335 -30.71 -0.94 -9.54
CA THR A 335 -31.86 -0.25 -8.96
C THR A 335 -32.46 -1.19 -7.89
N PRO A 336 -32.80 -0.72 -6.67
CA PRO A 336 -33.39 -1.60 -5.66
C PRO A 336 -34.82 -1.96 -6.03
N SER A 337 -35.08 -3.23 -6.33
CA SER A 337 -36.43 -3.79 -6.41
C SER A 337 -37.04 -3.89 -5.01
N ALA A 338 -38.22 -3.29 -4.84
CA ALA A 338 -39.04 -3.41 -3.65
C ALA A 338 -39.50 -4.87 -3.42
N PRO A 339 -39.64 -5.33 -2.16
CA PRO A 339 -40.06 -6.70 -1.86
C PRO A 339 -41.56 -6.89 -2.14
N THR A 340 -41.86 -7.88 -2.99
CA THR A 340 -43.21 -8.38 -3.25
C THR A 340 -43.67 -9.23 -2.07
N THR A 341 -44.60 -8.73 -1.27
CA THR A 341 -45.31 -9.49 -0.24
C THR A 341 -46.36 -10.39 -0.90
N THR A 342 -46.18 -11.70 -0.80
CA THR A 342 -47.19 -12.70 -1.15
C THR A 342 -48.18 -12.88 0.01
N LEU A 343 -49.44 -12.51 -0.21
CA LEU A 343 -50.54 -12.78 0.70
C LEU A 343 -50.99 -14.27 0.58
N PRO A 344 -51.33 -14.94 1.70
CA PRO A 344 -51.93 -16.28 1.65
C PRO A 344 -53.43 -16.24 1.31
N ALA A 345 -53.88 -17.31 0.64
CA ALA A 345 -55.23 -17.51 0.13
C ALA A 345 -56.29 -17.63 1.24
N ALA A 346 -57.45 -16.99 1.01
CA ALA A 346 -58.61 -17.01 1.91
C ALA A 346 -59.61 -18.11 1.55
N THR A 347 -60.07 -18.85 2.57
CA THR A 347 -61.23 -19.76 2.59
C THR A 347 -62.52 -18.95 2.78
N PRO A 348 -63.70 -19.39 2.27
CA PRO A 348 -64.89 -18.55 2.25
C PRO A 348 -65.71 -18.69 3.54
N ALA A 349 -66.30 -17.58 3.98
CA ALA A 349 -67.39 -17.57 4.96
C ALA A 349 -68.53 -16.67 4.46
N VAL A 350 -69.74 -17.17 4.74
CA VAL A 350 -71.05 -16.70 4.27
C VAL A 350 -71.65 -15.69 5.28
N SER A 351 -72.61 -14.90 4.79
CA SER A 351 -73.79 -14.30 5.46
C SER A 351 -73.85 -12.77 5.60
N ASP A 352 -74.75 -12.21 4.78
CA ASP A 352 -75.84 -11.25 5.08
C ASP A 352 -75.60 -9.82 5.62
N ALA A 353 -76.00 -8.90 4.74
CA ALA A 353 -76.99 -7.82 4.90
C ALA A 353 -76.92 -6.86 6.10
N ALA A 354 -76.66 -5.57 5.81
CA ALA A 354 -77.69 -4.51 5.73
C ALA A 354 -77.07 -3.11 5.93
N GLY A 355 -77.69 -2.11 5.28
CA GLY A 355 -77.75 -0.74 5.81
C GLY A 355 -76.86 0.31 5.14
N ALA A 356 -77.51 1.17 4.36
CA ALA A 356 -76.99 2.39 3.77
C ALA A 356 -76.70 3.48 4.83
N ASP A 357 -75.76 4.39 4.55
CA ASP A 357 -76.10 5.81 4.40
C ASP A 357 -74.96 6.65 3.80
N ASP A 358 -75.40 7.63 3.03
CA ASP A 358 -74.69 8.58 2.20
C ASP A 358 -74.13 9.76 3.03
N CYS A 359 -72.98 10.32 2.65
CA CYS A 359 -72.79 11.77 2.66
C CYS A 359 -71.55 12.21 1.86
N ALA A 360 -71.83 12.84 0.73
CA ALA A 360 -70.88 13.57 -0.10
C ALA A 360 -70.41 14.89 0.53
N ALA A 361 -69.15 15.27 0.27
CA ALA A 361 -68.77 16.69 0.17
C ALA A 361 -67.58 16.89 -0.79
N LYS A 362 -67.89 17.54 -1.92
CA LYS A 362 -66.97 18.08 -2.93
C LYS A 362 -66.27 19.37 -2.45
N ARG A 363 -65.22 19.73 -3.21
CA ARG A 363 -64.62 21.07 -3.48
C ARG A 363 -63.34 21.35 -2.67
N THR A 364 -62.25 21.92 -3.21
CA THR A 364 -62.02 22.65 -4.48
C THR A 364 -60.51 22.79 -4.73
N ARG A 365 -60.10 22.79 -6.01
CA ARG A 365 -58.79 23.25 -6.50
C ARG A 365 -58.63 24.77 -6.33
N ARG A 366 -57.41 25.24 -6.06
CA ARG A 366 -56.94 26.58 -6.49
C ARG A 366 -55.54 26.49 -7.08
N HIS A 367 -55.41 27.05 -8.28
CA HIS A 367 -54.18 27.37 -9.01
C HIS A 367 -53.57 28.69 -8.53
N ALA A 368 -52.34 28.93 -9.02
CA ALA A 368 -51.57 30.19 -9.16
C ALA A 368 -50.34 30.24 -8.21
N ARG A 369 -49.16 30.70 -8.62
CA ARG A 369 -48.74 31.42 -9.83
C ARG A 369 -47.20 31.34 -9.93
N ALA A 370 -46.69 31.37 -11.14
CA ALA A 370 -45.27 31.55 -11.44
C ALA A 370 -44.79 32.98 -11.09
N PHE A 371 -43.52 33.09 -10.70
CA PHE A 371 -42.74 34.34 -10.78
C PHE A 371 -41.34 33.98 -11.29
N ARG A 372 -40.98 34.55 -12.45
CA ARG A 372 -39.61 34.77 -12.92
C ARG A 372 -39.30 36.24 -12.69
N LEU A 373 -38.08 36.51 -12.22
CA LEU A 373 -37.18 37.52 -12.75
C LEU A 373 -35.77 36.98 -12.61
#